data_AF-A0A1Z5LDY7-F1
#
_entry.id   AF-A0A1Z5LDY7-F1
#
_cell.length_a   1.000
_cell.length_b   1.000
_cell.length_c   1.000
_cell.angle_alpha   90.00
_cell.angle_beta   90.00
_cell.angle_gamma   90.00
#
_symmetry.space_group_name_H-M   'P 1'
#
loop_
_entity.id
_entity.type
_entity.pdbx_description
1 polymer ?
#
loop_
_entity_poly.entity_id
_entity_poly.type
_entity_poly.pdbx_seq_one_letter_code
_entity_poly.pdbx_strand_id
1 'polypeptide(L)'
;MFRDSSFSQYVVAAANHRLAQSASDTDAGDSDVNVRIARGLLLVYEERMTVGPASLTGLCIQSLSTFLSKLQGSNERLLELLRVLENSSSGSLENLARLLELLRVLENSSSGSLENLAKKQIQRYQAFIVQVLSEDGRMKELVSLAAICTALCSLLNDDCDFVRELHSWVQNLCVQQSLDDSVACKALLTLFFTVNTQAKSGLQVLFDISENIHLQMVTIDEDAESNKRHTYAILNAETVNSGLAVLLEHLQVVLQRLDWVMLLLKRYQAASHTDQVAKLEVGVCRQLGYVVTIFAELSQSCLPRQLSQFTLRLLSRSGFVANLATWSPSLRS
;
A
#
# COMPACT_ATOMS: atom_id res chain seq x y z
N MET A 1 30.02 13.53 14.13
CA MET A 1 31.32 13.59 13.40
C MET A 1 31.21 14.17 11.98
N PHE A 2 30.08 14.76 11.59
CA PHE A 2 29.87 15.33 10.25
C PHE A 2 29.43 16.79 10.36
N ARG A 3 30.38 17.72 10.33
CA ARG A 3 30.11 19.18 10.41
C ARG A 3 29.98 19.85 9.03
N ASP A 4 30.55 19.27 7.97
CA ASP A 4 30.40 19.77 6.61
C ASP A 4 29.24 19.08 5.88
N SER A 5 28.19 19.85 5.54
CA SER A 5 26.98 19.33 4.91
C SER A 5 27.25 18.73 3.52
N SER A 6 28.20 19.29 2.75
CA SER A 6 28.53 18.87 1.39
C SER A 6 29.25 17.51 1.35
N PHE A 7 30.25 17.30 2.20
CA PHE A 7 30.94 16.01 2.32
C PHE A 7 29.99 14.93 2.81
N SER A 8 29.15 15.26 3.79
CA SER A 8 28.14 14.33 4.33
C SER A 8 27.12 13.91 3.26
N GLN A 9 26.65 14.85 2.44
CA GLN A 9 25.79 14.57 1.29
C GLN A 9 26.49 13.70 0.25
N TYR A 10 27.78 13.93 -0.02
CA TYR A 10 28.56 13.12 -0.95
C TYR A 10 28.72 11.66 -0.48
N VAL A 11 29.01 11.46 0.81
CA VAL A 11 29.12 10.11 1.40
C VAL A 11 27.78 9.37 1.31
N VAL A 12 26.67 10.04 1.63
CA VAL A 12 25.33 9.45 1.49
C VAL A 12 25.02 9.17 0.02
N ALA A 13 25.33 10.08 -0.90
CA ALA A 13 25.12 9.87 -2.33
C ALA A 13 25.94 8.68 -2.87
N ALA A 14 27.19 8.51 -2.42
CA ALA A 14 28.03 7.37 -2.79
C ALA A 14 27.48 6.04 -2.22
N ALA A 15 27.01 6.04 -0.97
CA ALA A 15 26.33 4.90 -0.37
C ALA A 15 25.05 4.52 -1.16
N ASN A 16 24.29 5.53 -1.59
CA ASN A 16 23.07 5.34 -2.38
C ASN A 16 23.38 4.76 -3.77
N HIS A 17 24.41 5.26 -4.44
CA HIS A 17 24.87 4.74 -5.71
C HIS A 17 25.29 3.26 -5.58
N ARG A 18 25.98 2.91 -4.49
CA ARG A 18 26.35 1.51 -4.23
C ARG A 18 25.14 0.61 -3.98
N LEU A 19 24.17 1.03 -3.15
CA LEU A 19 22.92 0.28 -2.95
C LEU A 19 22.09 0.17 -4.23
N ALA A 20 22.20 1.14 -5.14
CA ALA A 20 21.53 1.10 -6.43
C ALA A 20 22.18 0.09 -7.39
N GLN A 21 23.51 -0.02 -7.39
CA GLN A 21 24.32 -0.91 -8.24
C GLN A 21 24.35 -2.36 -7.75
N SER A 22 24.44 -2.61 -6.44
CA SER A 22 24.51 -3.96 -5.87
C SER A 22 23.20 -4.75 -5.99
N ALA A 23 22.13 -4.09 -6.45
CA ALA A 23 20.86 -4.72 -6.78
C ALA A 23 20.85 -5.42 -8.15
N SER A 24 21.88 -5.26 -8.99
CA SER A 24 22.01 -5.97 -10.27
C SER A 24 22.98 -7.16 -10.24
N ASP A 25 23.92 -7.19 -9.29
CA ASP A 25 24.94 -8.24 -9.19
C ASP A 25 24.70 -9.15 -7.98
N THR A 26 24.43 -10.42 -8.25
CA THR A 26 24.17 -11.49 -7.28
C THR A 26 25.45 -12.05 -6.67
N ASP A 27 26.26 -11.21 -5.99
CA ASP A 27 27.45 -11.67 -5.28
C ASP A 27 27.22 -11.67 -3.76
N ALA A 28 27.34 -12.85 -3.13
CA ALA A 28 27.01 -13.07 -1.72
C ALA A 28 27.87 -12.24 -0.73
N GLY A 29 29.08 -11.81 -1.15
CA GLY A 29 29.97 -10.96 -0.35
C GLY A 29 29.51 -9.50 -0.24
N ASP A 30 28.72 -9.00 -1.20
CA ASP A 30 28.27 -7.60 -1.20
C ASP A 30 27.01 -7.40 -0.32
N SER A 31 26.33 -8.49 0.03
CA SER A 31 25.12 -8.49 0.87
C SER A 31 25.35 -7.93 2.29
N ASP A 32 26.40 -8.38 2.99
CA ASP A 32 26.72 -7.90 4.34
C ASP A 32 27.07 -6.40 4.33
N VAL A 33 27.74 -5.93 3.27
CA VAL A 33 28.08 -4.51 3.13
C VAL A 33 26.83 -3.67 2.90
N ASN A 34 25.90 -4.11 2.05
CA ASN A 34 24.63 -3.39 1.81
C ASN A 34 23.77 -3.30 3.07
N VAL A 35 23.72 -4.37 3.87
CA VAL A 35 23.00 -4.39 5.16
C VAL A 35 23.62 -3.40 6.15
N ARG A 36 24.96 -3.32 6.23
CA ARG A 36 25.66 -2.34 7.08
C ARG A 36 25.43 -0.91 6.60
N ILE A 37 25.41 -0.67 5.29
CA ILE A 37 25.10 0.64 4.71
C ILE A 37 23.68 1.06 5.09
N ALA A 38 22.68 0.17 4.94
CA ALA A 38 21.31 0.44 5.32
C ALA A 38 21.18 0.82 6.81
N ARG A 39 21.85 0.10 7.70
CA ARG A 39 21.90 0.47 9.13
C ARG A 39 22.54 1.84 9.36
N GLY A 40 23.65 2.13 8.67
CA GLY A 40 24.29 3.44 8.73
C GLY A 40 23.34 4.57 8.31
N LEU A 41 22.60 4.39 7.22
CA LEU A 41 21.61 5.37 6.74
C LEU A 41 20.47 5.57 7.76
N LEU A 42 19.97 4.50 8.40
CA LEU A 42 18.92 4.61 9.42
C LEU A 42 19.41 5.35 10.67
N LEU A 43 20.63 5.06 11.15
CA LEU A 43 21.21 5.75 12.31
C LEU A 43 21.45 7.23 12.03
N VAL A 44 21.97 7.55 10.84
CA VAL A 44 22.16 8.95 10.41
C VAL A 44 20.81 9.67 10.31
N TYR A 45 19.78 8.99 9.80
CA TYR A 45 18.43 9.54 9.78
C TYR A 45 17.93 9.84 11.19
N GLU A 46 17.97 8.87 12.11
CA GLU A 46 17.56 9.03 13.51
C GLU A 46 18.26 10.18 14.25
N GLU A 47 19.59 10.28 14.12
CA GLU A 47 20.38 11.34 14.76
C GLU A 47 20.02 12.72 14.20
N ARG A 48 19.65 12.79 12.91
CA ARG A 48 19.41 14.05 12.19
C ARG A 48 17.96 14.48 12.14
N MET A 49 17.01 13.61 12.50
CA MET A 49 15.59 13.95 12.60
C MET A 49 15.31 15.09 13.59
N THR A 50 16.21 15.38 14.53
CA THR A 50 16.03 16.42 15.55
C THR A 50 16.91 17.67 15.36
N VAL A 51 17.99 17.60 14.57
CA VAL A 51 19.01 18.67 14.48
C VAL A 51 19.63 18.84 13.07
N GLY A 52 19.17 18.11 12.06
CA GLY A 52 19.83 18.02 10.74
C GLY A 52 19.19 18.82 9.60
N PRO A 53 19.93 19.09 8.50
CA PRO A 53 19.34 19.65 7.29
C PRO A 53 18.43 18.62 6.59
N ALA A 54 17.18 18.99 6.32
CA ALA A 54 16.15 18.13 5.70
C ALA A 54 16.59 17.45 4.38
N SER A 55 17.53 18.06 3.65
CA SER A 55 18.09 17.47 2.42
C SER A 55 18.80 16.13 2.63
N LEU A 56 19.48 15.93 3.77
CA LEU A 56 20.27 14.73 4.03
C LEU A 56 19.41 13.60 4.60
N THR A 57 18.46 13.93 5.49
CA THR A 57 17.46 12.99 6.02
C THR A 57 16.60 12.42 4.88
N GLY A 58 16.17 13.28 3.94
CA GLY A 58 15.49 12.88 2.70
C GLY A 58 16.27 11.86 1.86
N LEU A 59 17.58 12.09 1.66
CA LEU A 59 18.40 11.16 0.88
C LEU A 59 18.59 9.80 1.56
N CYS A 60 18.74 9.78 2.88
CA CYS A 60 18.85 8.53 3.64
C CYS A 60 17.57 7.69 3.51
N ILE A 61 16.41 8.29 3.76
CA ILE A 61 15.15 7.56 3.79
C ILE A 61 14.69 7.12 2.40
N GLN A 62 14.91 7.95 1.37
CA GLN A 62 14.63 7.57 -0.02
C GLN A 62 15.44 6.35 -0.46
N SER A 63 16.67 6.24 0.03
CA SER A 63 17.58 5.16 -0.34
C SER A 63 17.24 3.86 0.39
N LEU A 64 16.86 3.97 1.66
CA LEU A 64 16.28 2.85 2.41
C LEU A 64 14.99 2.34 1.74
N SER A 65 14.09 3.25 1.36
CA SER A 65 12.85 2.92 0.65
C SER A 65 13.14 2.18 -0.65
N THR A 66 14.04 2.72 -1.49
CA THR A 66 14.41 2.09 -2.77
C THR A 66 15.04 0.72 -2.57
N PHE A 67 15.90 0.56 -1.56
CA PHE A 67 16.54 -0.73 -1.27
C PHE A 67 15.53 -1.78 -0.79
N LEU A 68 14.64 -1.42 0.15
CA LEU A 68 13.59 -2.30 0.65
C LEU A 68 12.59 -2.70 -0.45
N SER A 69 12.13 -1.74 -1.26
CA SER A 69 11.22 -2.03 -2.38
C SER A 69 11.84 -2.97 -3.40
N LYS A 70 13.15 -2.89 -3.66
CA LYS A 70 13.85 -3.83 -4.55
C LYS A 70 13.94 -5.24 -3.96
N LEU A 71 14.28 -5.35 -2.67
CA LEU A 71 14.31 -6.64 -1.96
C LEU A 71 12.93 -7.30 -1.94
N GLN A 72 11.85 -6.52 -1.85
CA GLN A 72 10.48 -7.02 -1.84
C GLN A 72 9.86 -7.24 -3.22
N GLY A 73 10.18 -6.45 -4.24
CA GLY A 73 9.63 -6.61 -5.60
C GLY A 73 9.92 -7.99 -6.20
N SER A 74 10.91 -8.69 -5.65
CA SER A 74 11.23 -10.09 -5.98
C SER A 74 10.36 -11.13 -5.26
N ASN A 75 9.57 -10.73 -4.25
CA ASN A 75 8.89 -11.60 -3.29
C ASN A 75 7.35 -11.58 -3.35
N GLU A 76 6.70 -10.54 -3.91
CA GLU A 76 5.22 -10.43 -3.89
C GLU A 76 4.49 -11.57 -4.63
N ARG A 77 5.10 -12.15 -5.68
CA ARG A 77 4.57 -13.35 -6.33
C ARG A 77 4.97 -14.66 -5.63
N LEU A 78 5.99 -14.61 -4.79
CA LEU A 78 6.65 -15.78 -4.22
C LEU A 78 6.22 -16.09 -2.78
N LEU A 79 5.78 -15.13 -1.96
CA LEU A 79 5.20 -15.44 -0.65
C LEU A 79 3.85 -16.19 -0.78
N GLU A 80 3.08 -15.89 -1.83
CA GLU A 80 1.85 -16.61 -2.16
C GLU A 80 2.14 -17.98 -2.81
N LEU A 81 3.22 -18.10 -3.60
CA LEU A 81 3.66 -19.38 -4.20
C LEU A 81 4.44 -20.29 -3.24
N LEU A 82 5.27 -19.79 -2.33
CA LEU A 82 6.06 -20.56 -1.35
C LEU A 82 5.18 -21.12 -0.22
N ARG A 83 4.02 -20.49 0.07
CA ARG A 83 2.99 -21.07 0.94
C ARG A 83 2.24 -22.24 0.28
N VAL A 84 2.27 -22.33 -1.06
CA VAL A 84 1.53 -23.34 -1.86
C VAL A 84 2.46 -24.41 -2.44
N LEU A 85 3.74 -24.09 -2.64
CA LEU A 85 4.75 -24.94 -3.26
C LEU A 85 6.06 -24.81 -2.48
N GLU A 86 6.28 -25.72 -1.53
CA GLU A 86 7.65 -26.17 -1.26
C GLU A 86 8.22 -26.66 -2.61
N ASN A 87 9.36 -26.08 -3.00
CA ASN A 87 10.12 -26.28 -4.24
C ASN A 87 9.89 -25.23 -5.34
N SER A 88 10.68 -24.13 -5.33
CA SER A 88 11.42 -23.62 -6.52
C SER A 88 12.25 -22.33 -6.27
N SER A 89 13.49 -22.35 -6.78
CA SER A 89 14.48 -21.25 -7.02
C SER A 89 15.27 -20.67 -5.84
N SER A 90 16.61 -20.75 -5.94
CA SER A 90 17.59 -20.33 -4.92
C SER A 90 17.66 -18.81 -4.70
N GLY A 91 17.39 -18.00 -5.72
CA GLY A 91 17.51 -16.53 -5.62
C GLY A 91 16.44 -15.84 -4.76
N SER A 92 15.24 -16.39 -4.67
CA SER A 92 14.16 -15.82 -3.84
C SER A 92 14.38 -16.05 -2.34
N LEU A 93 14.87 -17.25 -2.00
CA LEU A 93 15.20 -17.60 -0.63
C LEU A 93 16.38 -16.76 -0.11
N GLU A 94 17.31 -16.40 -1.01
CA GLU A 94 18.39 -15.48 -0.72
C GLU A 94 17.89 -14.06 -0.42
N ASN A 95 16.95 -13.51 -1.19
CA ASN A 95 16.38 -12.18 -0.91
C ASN A 95 15.57 -12.12 0.38
N LEU A 96 14.82 -13.17 0.72
CA LEU A 96 14.14 -13.28 2.02
C LEU A 96 15.14 -13.39 3.18
N ALA A 97 16.22 -14.16 3.02
CA ALA A 97 17.28 -14.24 4.02
C ALA A 97 18.00 -12.88 4.20
N ARG A 98 18.25 -12.15 3.10
CA ARG A 98 18.83 -10.79 3.11
C ARG A 98 17.92 -9.79 3.80
N LEU A 99 16.62 -9.83 3.53
CA LEU A 99 15.63 -8.97 4.19
C LEU A 99 15.56 -9.26 5.70
N LEU A 100 15.55 -10.53 6.08
CA LEU A 100 15.56 -10.93 7.48
C LEU A 100 16.84 -10.49 8.19
N GLU A 101 18.00 -10.64 7.56
CA GLU A 101 19.28 -10.18 8.11
C GLU A 101 19.33 -8.65 8.21
N LEU A 102 18.84 -7.94 7.20
CA LEU A 102 18.69 -6.49 7.25
C LEU A 102 17.85 -6.08 8.47
N LEU A 103 16.66 -6.64 8.64
CA LEU A 103 15.78 -6.27 9.74
C LEU A 103 16.39 -6.61 11.11
N ARG A 104 17.12 -7.72 11.24
CA ARG A 104 17.88 -8.06 12.44
C ARG A 104 18.93 -7.01 12.77
N VAL A 105 19.68 -6.59 11.76
CA VAL A 105 20.74 -5.59 11.90
C VAL A 105 20.15 -4.21 12.24
N LEU A 106 19.03 -3.82 11.62
CA LEU A 106 18.31 -2.57 11.95
C LEU A 106 17.75 -2.57 13.38
N GLU A 107 17.28 -3.73 13.86
CA GLU A 107 16.72 -3.91 15.20
C GLU A 107 17.77 -4.28 16.27
N ASN A 108 19.06 -4.35 15.93
CA ASN A 108 20.13 -4.86 16.80
C ASN A 108 19.76 -6.19 17.48
N SER A 109 19.04 -7.06 16.77
CA SER A 109 18.45 -8.29 17.31
C SER A 109 19.13 -9.52 16.71
N SER A 110 19.69 -10.38 17.54
CA SER A 110 20.33 -11.64 17.10
C SER A 110 19.33 -12.75 16.78
N SER A 111 18.07 -12.59 17.17
CA SER A 111 16.98 -13.53 16.94
C SER A 111 15.65 -12.80 16.78
N GLY A 112 14.73 -13.39 16.03
CA GLY A 112 13.42 -12.81 15.75
C GLY A 112 12.82 -13.38 14.46
N SER A 113 11.51 -13.60 14.46
CA SER A 113 10.78 -13.90 13.24
C SER A 113 10.73 -12.66 12.34
N LEU A 114 10.62 -12.86 11.04
CA LEU A 114 10.51 -11.78 10.06
C LEU A 114 9.37 -10.82 10.40
N GLU A 115 8.23 -11.38 10.79
CA GLU A 115 7.05 -10.62 11.21
C GLU A 115 7.31 -9.72 12.43
N ASN A 116 7.96 -10.24 13.48
CA ASN A 116 8.21 -9.46 14.70
C ASN A 116 9.19 -8.30 14.45
N LEU A 117 10.19 -8.53 13.59
CA LEU A 117 11.13 -7.47 13.21
C LEU A 117 10.45 -6.43 12.31
N ALA A 118 9.58 -6.86 11.38
CA ALA A 118 8.79 -5.95 10.56
C ALA A 118 7.85 -5.07 11.41
N LYS A 119 7.18 -5.64 12.43
CA LYS A 119 6.33 -4.88 13.36
C LYS A 119 7.08 -3.75 14.05
N LYS A 120 8.26 -4.05 14.61
CA LYS A 120 9.09 -3.03 15.28
C LYS A 120 9.53 -1.92 14.33
N GLN A 121 9.95 -2.29 13.12
CA GLN A 121 10.33 -1.31 12.09
C GLN A 121 9.12 -0.46 11.68
N ILE A 122 7.95 -1.05 11.45
CA ILE A 122 6.72 -0.28 11.15
C ILE A 122 6.42 0.72 12.27
N GLN A 123 6.46 0.30 13.54
CA GLN A 123 6.24 1.21 14.69
C GLN A 123 7.25 2.36 14.70
N ARG A 124 8.51 2.09 14.38
CA ARG A 124 9.55 3.12 14.25
C ARG A 124 9.22 4.11 13.13
N TYR A 125 8.84 3.63 11.94
CA TYR A 125 8.48 4.49 10.82
C TYR A 125 7.16 5.25 11.05
N GLN A 126 6.20 4.70 11.81
CA GLN A 126 4.99 5.42 12.23
C GLN A 126 5.35 6.67 13.05
N ALA A 127 6.30 6.55 13.99
CA ALA A 127 6.76 7.69 14.78
C ALA A 127 7.42 8.76 13.89
N PHE A 128 8.23 8.35 12.90
CA PHE A 128 8.82 9.29 11.93
C PHE A 128 7.77 9.96 11.04
N ILE A 129 6.73 9.24 10.62
CA ILE A 129 5.62 9.80 9.83
C ILE A 129 4.90 10.89 10.63
N VAL A 130 4.58 10.63 11.90
CA VAL A 130 3.94 11.63 12.77
C VAL A 130 4.82 12.87 12.92
N GLN A 131 6.13 12.67 13.08
CA GLN A 131 7.07 13.80 13.18
C GLN A 131 7.15 14.60 11.86
N VAL A 132 7.25 13.92 10.72
CA VAL A 132 7.28 14.57 9.40
C VAL A 132 6.00 15.34 9.12
N LEU A 133 4.84 14.81 9.51
CA LEU A 133 3.56 15.51 9.35
C LEU A 133 3.41 16.72 10.26
N SER A 134 4.10 16.75 11.40
CA SER A 134 4.11 17.91 12.31
C SER A 134 4.99 19.07 11.81
N GLU A 135 5.85 18.82 10.82
CA GLU A 135 6.80 19.80 10.29
C GLU A 135 6.51 20.10 8.81
N ASP A 136 6.12 21.34 8.52
CA ASP A 136 5.82 21.75 7.15
C ASP A 136 7.03 21.59 6.22
N GLY A 137 6.83 20.89 5.10
CA GLY A 137 7.78 20.85 3.98
C GLY A 137 8.62 19.58 3.81
N ARG A 138 8.41 18.52 4.61
CA ARG A 138 9.13 17.23 4.47
C ARG A 138 8.36 16.15 3.70
N MET A 139 7.54 16.56 2.72
CA MET A 139 6.65 15.65 1.95
C MET A 139 7.41 14.56 1.18
N LYS A 140 8.62 14.83 0.69
CA LYS A 140 9.46 13.81 0.05
C LYS A 140 9.85 12.69 1.01
N GLU A 141 10.14 13.01 2.28
CA GLU A 141 10.42 12.03 3.31
C GLU A 141 9.18 11.21 3.64
N LEU A 142 8.02 11.87 3.74
CA LEU A 142 6.74 11.21 3.97
C LEU A 142 6.44 10.14 2.91
N VAL A 143 6.70 10.44 1.63
CA VAL A 143 6.54 9.49 0.52
C VAL A 143 7.42 8.25 0.74
N SER A 144 8.70 8.43 1.07
CA SER A 144 9.62 7.31 1.29
C SER A 144 9.22 6.49 2.52
N LEU A 145 8.81 7.15 3.62
CA LEU A 145 8.37 6.50 4.85
C LEU A 145 7.11 5.66 4.63
N ALA A 146 6.10 6.22 3.96
CA ALA A 146 4.87 5.51 3.63
C ALA A 146 5.14 4.31 2.71
N ALA A 147 6.07 4.46 1.74
CA ALA A 147 6.51 3.36 0.88
C ALA A 147 7.21 2.24 1.68
N ILE A 148 8.06 2.58 2.65
CA ILE A 148 8.70 1.60 3.54
C ILE A 148 7.66 0.86 4.38
N CYS A 149 6.71 1.58 5.00
CA CYS A 149 5.63 0.94 5.76
C CYS A 149 4.80 0.01 4.86
N THR A 150 4.44 0.45 3.66
CA THR A 150 3.67 -0.35 2.68
C THR A 150 4.44 -1.62 2.32
N ALA A 151 5.73 -1.49 2.10
CA ALA A 151 6.61 -2.60 1.83
C ALA A 151 6.61 -3.64 2.98
N LEU A 152 6.88 -3.17 4.20
CA LEU A 152 6.93 -4.02 5.39
C LEU A 152 5.59 -4.70 5.72
N CYS A 153 4.45 -4.09 5.36
CA CYS A 153 3.13 -4.69 5.55
C CYS A 153 3.03 -6.06 4.86
N SER A 154 3.68 -6.28 3.71
CA SER A 154 3.65 -7.58 3.00
C SER A 154 4.23 -8.75 3.82
N LEU A 155 5.01 -8.46 4.87
CA LEU A 155 5.65 -9.43 5.74
C LEU A 155 4.78 -9.81 6.95
N LEU A 156 3.64 -9.16 7.11
CA LEU A 156 2.72 -9.39 8.23
C LEU A 156 1.71 -10.49 7.89
N ASN A 157 1.21 -11.14 8.94
CA ASN A 157 0.06 -12.02 8.80
C ASN A 157 -1.24 -11.20 8.72
N ASP A 158 -2.11 -11.57 7.80
CA ASP A 158 -3.43 -10.96 7.64
C ASP A 158 -4.25 -11.09 8.93
N ASP A 159 -5.05 -10.05 9.23
CA ASP A 159 -6.04 -10.02 10.31
C ASP A 159 -5.49 -10.27 11.75
N CYS A 160 -4.19 -10.00 11.97
CA CYS A 160 -3.63 -9.96 13.32
C CYS A 160 -3.95 -8.64 14.04
N ASP A 161 -3.89 -8.65 15.38
CA ASP A 161 -4.23 -7.46 16.20
C ASP A 161 -3.40 -6.23 15.80
N PHE A 162 -2.11 -6.42 15.51
CA PHE A 162 -1.22 -5.37 15.04
C PHE A 162 -1.70 -4.73 13.73
N VAL A 163 -2.18 -5.52 12.77
CA VAL A 163 -2.69 -5.01 11.48
C VAL A 163 -3.98 -4.19 11.70
N ARG A 164 -4.83 -4.58 12.65
CA ARG A 164 -6.04 -3.81 13.01
C ARG A 164 -5.70 -2.49 13.70
N GLU A 165 -4.70 -2.49 14.58
CA GLU A 165 -4.16 -1.26 15.18
C GLU A 165 -3.54 -0.34 14.12
N LEU A 166 -2.75 -0.90 13.21
CA LEU A 166 -2.15 -0.17 12.10
C LEU A 166 -3.23 0.42 11.16
N HIS A 167 -4.28 -0.35 10.87
CA HIS A 167 -5.43 0.12 10.08
C HIS A 167 -6.08 1.34 10.70
N SER A 168 -6.42 1.26 11.99
CA SER A 168 -7.00 2.37 12.75
C SER A 168 -6.08 3.59 12.77
N TRP A 169 -4.77 3.38 12.95
CA TRP A 169 -3.79 4.46 12.93
C TRP A 169 -3.73 5.17 11.57
N VAL A 170 -3.61 4.43 10.45
CA VAL A 170 -3.56 5.05 9.11
C VAL A 170 -4.90 5.72 8.78
N GLN A 171 -6.03 5.10 9.15
CA GLN A 171 -7.34 5.69 8.94
C GLN A 171 -7.46 7.05 9.64
N ASN A 172 -7.09 7.13 10.92
CA ASN A 172 -7.11 8.37 11.69
C ASN A 172 -6.19 9.44 11.07
N LEU A 173 -5.03 9.03 10.54
CA LEU A 173 -4.13 9.91 9.82
C LEU A 173 -4.82 10.50 8.58
N CYS A 174 -5.44 9.67 7.74
CA CYS A 174 -6.18 10.12 6.55
C CYS A 174 -7.40 10.99 6.88
N VAL A 175 -8.02 10.79 8.05
CA VAL A 175 -9.13 11.62 8.56
C VAL A 175 -8.66 12.99 9.01
N GLN A 176 -7.51 13.08 9.68
CA GLN A 176 -7.05 14.30 10.35
C GLN A 176 -6.13 15.18 9.49
N GLN A 177 -5.36 14.59 8.58
CA GLN A 177 -4.30 15.29 7.86
C GLN A 177 -4.79 15.80 6.51
N SER A 178 -4.79 17.11 6.31
CA SER A 178 -4.95 17.72 4.97
C SER A 178 -3.56 17.98 4.38
N LEU A 179 -3.33 17.49 3.17
CA LEU A 179 -2.05 17.63 2.46
C LEU A 179 -2.26 18.38 1.16
N ASP A 180 -1.28 19.18 0.75
CA ASP A 180 -1.29 19.83 -0.57
C ASP A 180 -0.44 19.06 -1.60
N ASP A 181 0.41 18.13 -1.14
CA ASP A 181 1.28 17.34 -2.00
C ASP A 181 0.56 16.07 -2.49
N SER A 182 0.25 16.06 -3.79
CA SER A 182 -0.38 14.96 -4.51
C SER A 182 0.37 13.63 -4.42
N VAL A 183 1.71 13.64 -4.33
CA VAL A 183 2.54 12.44 -4.28
C VAL A 183 2.52 11.83 -2.88
N ALA A 184 2.60 12.66 -1.85
CA ALA A 184 2.45 12.27 -0.45
C ALA A 184 1.05 11.71 -0.16
N CYS A 185 -0.01 12.37 -0.66
CA CYS A 185 -1.37 11.85 -0.56
C CYS A 185 -1.50 10.46 -1.19
N LYS A 186 -0.99 10.30 -2.43
CA LYS A 186 -0.95 8.99 -3.10
C LYS A 186 -0.22 7.94 -2.25
N ALA A 187 0.94 8.26 -1.69
CA ALA A 187 1.73 7.32 -0.90
C ALA A 187 0.99 6.86 0.38
N LEU A 188 0.35 7.77 1.10
CA LEU A 188 -0.41 7.45 2.32
C LEU A 188 -1.70 6.69 2.03
N LEU A 189 -2.43 7.03 0.96
CA LEU A 189 -3.62 6.28 0.56
C LEU A 189 -3.27 4.85 0.09
N THR A 190 -2.14 4.69 -0.61
CA THR A 190 -1.63 3.35 -0.96
C THR A 190 -1.31 2.52 0.28
N LEU A 191 -0.65 3.11 1.28
CA LEU A 191 -0.43 2.45 2.58
C LEU A 191 -1.77 2.08 3.22
N PHE A 192 -2.72 3.01 3.25
CA PHE A 192 -4.04 2.78 3.85
C PHE A 192 -4.79 1.61 3.20
N PHE A 193 -4.85 1.58 1.87
CA PHE A 193 -5.55 0.50 1.15
C PHE A 193 -4.84 -0.85 1.24
N THR A 194 -3.51 -0.84 1.32
CA THR A 194 -2.72 -2.06 1.58
C THR A 194 -3.10 -2.64 2.94
N VAL A 195 -3.06 -1.82 4.00
CA VAL A 195 -3.41 -2.25 5.36
C VAL A 195 -4.89 -2.62 5.46
N ASN A 196 -5.80 -1.89 4.82
CA ASN A 196 -7.23 -2.20 4.76
C ASN A 196 -7.50 -3.60 4.20
N THR A 197 -6.74 -3.98 3.17
CA THR A 197 -6.84 -5.30 2.55
C THR A 197 -6.38 -6.39 3.52
N GLN A 198 -5.28 -6.17 4.24
CA GLN A 198 -4.74 -7.13 5.22
C GLN A 198 -5.61 -7.25 6.47
N ALA A 199 -6.24 -6.16 6.90
CA ALA A 199 -7.17 -6.12 8.02
C ALA A 199 -8.52 -6.79 7.71
N LYS A 200 -8.77 -7.19 6.45
CA LYS A 200 -10.04 -7.74 5.96
C LYS A 200 -11.24 -6.85 6.27
N SER A 201 -11.03 -5.53 6.34
CA SER A 201 -12.06 -4.52 6.65
C SER A 201 -13.09 -4.33 5.51
N GLY A 202 -12.98 -5.11 4.42
CA GLY A 202 -13.91 -5.12 3.30
C GLY A 202 -13.78 -3.90 2.40
N LEU A 203 -14.83 -3.66 1.60
CA LEU A 203 -14.89 -2.58 0.61
C LEU A 203 -15.56 -1.30 1.13
N GLN A 204 -15.98 -1.28 2.40
CA GLN A 204 -16.62 -0.11 3.01
C GLN A 204 -15.71 1.13 2.94
N VAL A 205 -14.43 0.98 3.27
CA VAL A 205 -13.46 2.09 3.20
C VAL A 205 -13.32 2.65 1.79
N LEU A 206 -13.32 1.79 0.75
CA LEU A 206 -13.26 2.24 -0.64
C LEU A 206 -14.54 3.01 -1.03
N PHE A 207 -15.69 2.57 -0.52
CA PHE A 207 -16.95 3.28 -0.67
C PHE A 207 -16.91 4.65 -0.01
N ASP A 208 -16.51 4.74 1.26
CA ASP A 208 -16.42 6.01 1.99
C ASP A 208 -15.46 6.99 1.29
N ILE A 209 -14.34 6.49 0.74
CA ILE A 209 -13.40 7.30 -0.05
C ILE A 209 -14.03 7.74 -1.38
N SER A 210 -14.77 6.87 -2.07
CA SER A 210 -15.46 7.24 -3.31
C SER A 210 -16.51 8.33 -3.09
N GLU A 211 -17.23 8.26 -1.98
CA GLU A 211 -18.18 9.29 -1.56
C GLU A 211 -17.44 10.61 -1.29
N ASN A 212 -16.33 10.58 -0.55
CA ASN A 212 -15.55 11.79 -0.30
C ASN A 212 -14.98 12.40 -1.58
N ILE A 213 -14.53 11.58 -2.54
CA ILE A 213 -14.08 12.05 -3.87
C ILE A 213 -15.23 12.71 -4.62
N HIS A 214 -16.40 12.10 -4.62
CA HIS A 214 -17.60 12.65 -5.25
C HIS A 214 -17.93 14.05 -4.70
N LEU A 215 -17.89 14.21 -3.38
CA LEU A 215 -18.10 15.51 -2.72
C LEU A 215 -17.08 16.57 -3.11
N GLN A 216 -15.82 16.17 -3.33
CA GLN A 216 -14.75 17.10 -3.70
C GLN A 216 -14.77 17.47 -5.20
N MET A 217 -15.28 16.59 -6.06
CA MET A 217 -15.16 16.73 -7.53
C MET A 217 -16.26 17.57 -8.19
N VAL A 218 -17.22 18.12 -7.44
CA VAL A 218 -18.45 18.74 -7.96
C VAL A 218 -19.31 17.73 -8.73
N THR A 219 -20.61 17.74 -8.45
CA THR A 219 -21.60 16.91 -9.12
C THR A 219 -21.74 17.31 -10.60
N ILE A 220 -22.04 16.34 -11.46
CA ILE A 220 -22.43 16.64 -12.85
C ILE A 220 -23.76 17.42 -12.89
N ASP A 221 -24.58 17.26 -11.85
CA ASP A 221 -25.82 18.02 -11.62
C ASP A 221 -25.57 19.12 -10.58
N GLU A 222 -25.49 20.38 -11.03
CA GLU A 222 -25.13 21.53 -10.19
C GLU A 222 -26.16 21.83 -9.07
N ASP A 223 -27.37 21.27 -9.15
CA ASP A 223 -28.47 21.49 -8.20
C ASP A 223 -28.60 20.39 -7.11
N ALA A 224 -27.72 19.37 -7.13
CA ALA A 224 -27.74 18.27 -6.17
C ALA A 224 -26.96 18.61 -4.89
N GLU A 225 -27.58 19.34 -3.95
CA GLU A 225 -27.00 19.53 -2.61
C GLU A 225 -26.96 18.20 -1.85
N SER A 226 -25.75 17.64 -1.69
CA SER A 226 -25.55 16.46 -0.86
C SER A 226 -25.25 16.87 0.58
N ASN A 227 -26.11 16.45 1.53
CA ASN A 227 -25.91 16.65 2.98
C ASN A 227 -24.76 15.81 3.58
N LYS A 228 -23.86 15.29 2.75
CA LYS A 228 -22.79 14.35 3.13
C LYS A 228 -21.57 15.15 3.64
N ARG A 229 -20.89 14.65 4.67
CA ARG A 229 -19.72 15.32 5.28
C ARG A 229 -18.42 14.74 4.73
N HIS A 230 -17.43 15.59 4.52
CA HIS A 230 -16.06 15.13 4.25
C HIS A 230 -15.52 14.37 5.46
N THR A 231 -15.24 13.08 5.27
CA THR A 231 -14.74 12.19 6.33
C THR A 231 -13.21 12.15 6.35
N TYR A 232 -12.56 12.26 5.19
CA TYR A 232 -11.12 12.15 5.00
C TYR A 232 -10.52 13.49 4.59
N ALA A 233 -9.90 14.20 5.54
CA ALA A 233 -9.25 15.49 5.27
C ALA A 233 -8.11 15.39 4.24
N ILE A 234 -7.51 14.21 4.06
CA ILE A 234 -6.44 13.98 3.08
C ILE A 234 -6.91 14.15 1.63
N LEU A 235 -8.23 14.16 1.40
CA LEU A 235 -8.87 14.40 0.11
C LEU A 235 -9.46 15.80 0.07
N ASN A 236 -8.73 16.71 -0.55
CA ASN A 236 -9.10 18.10 -0.79
C ASN A 236 -8.96 18.44 -2.29
N ALA A 237 -9.18 19.70 -2.66
CA ALA A 237 -9.11 20.14 -4.05
C ALA A 237 -7.76 19.83 -4.74
N GLU A 238 -6.66 19.85 -3.99
CA GLU A 238 -5.31 19.60 -4.52
C GLU A 238 -5.00 18.11 -4.68
N THR A 239 -5.59 17.25 -3.85
CA THR A 239 -5.23 15.83 -3.76
C THR A 239 -6.28 14.85 -4.27
N VAL A 240 -7.52 15.32 -4.51
CA VAL A 240 -8.64 14.46 -4.92
C VAL A 240 -8.34 13.64 -6.18
N ASN A 241 -7.61 14.22 -7.15
CA ASN A 241 -7.19 13.53 -8.37
C ASN A 241 -6.25 12.35 -8.07
N SER A 242 -5.29 12.54 -7.17
CA SER A 242 -4.38 11.47 -6.74
C SER A 242 -5.10 10.41 -5.93
N GLY A 243 -6.04 10.80 -5.06
CA GLY A 243 -6.88 9.87 -4.32
C GLY A 243 -7.74 9.01 -5.25
N LEU A 244 -8.33 9.61 -6.29
CA LEU A 244 -9.07 8.88 -7.31
C LEU A 244 -8.18 7.91 -8.08
N ALA A 245 -6.97 8.31 -8.47
CA ALA A 245 -6.04 7.42 -9.16
C ALA A 245 -5.72 6.17 -8.32
N VAL A 246 -5.44 6.35 -7.03
CA VAL A 246 -5.17 5.24 -6.09
C VAL A 246 -6.41 4.36 -5.89
N LEU A 247 -7.60 4.95 -5.77
CA LEU A 247 -8.85 4.20 -5.67
C LEU A 247 -9.08 3.31 -6.90
N LEU A 248 -8.87 3.84 -8.10
CA LEU A 248 -9.05 3.08 -9.34
C LEU A 248 -8.00 1.96 -9.50
N GLU A 249 -6.73 2.22 -9.13
CA GLU A 249 -5.68 1.20 -9.07
C GLU A 249 -6.08 0.05 -8.12
N HIS A 250 -6.62 0.38 -6.94
CA HIS A 250 -7.05 -0.63 -5.97
C HIS A 250 -8.32 -1.39 -6.40
N LEU A 251 -9.30 -0.69 -6.98
CA LEU A 251 -10.50 -1.30 -7.55
C LEU A 251 -10.17 -2.28 -8.68
N GLN A 252 -9.15 -1.99 -9.48
CA GLN A 252 -8.68 -2.92 -10.51
C GLN A 252 -8.20 -4.25 -9.90
N VAL A 253 -7.46 -4.19 -8.79
CA VAL A 253 -7.01 -5.39 -8.07
C VAL A 253 -8.18 -6.13 -7.42
N VAL A 254 -9.14 -5.41 -6.83
CA VAL A 254 -10.37 -6.00 -6.27
C VAL A 254 -11.17 -6.74 -7.36
N LEU A 255 -11.35 -6.13 -8.53
CA LEU A 255 -12.04 -6.75 -9.66
C LEU A 255 -11.31 -8.01 -10.15
N GLN A 256 -9.97 -7.99 -10.22
CA GLN A 256 -9.18 -9.19 -10.56
C GLN A 256 -9.37 -10.32 -9.55
N ARG A 257 -9.43 -10.01 -8.25
CA ARG A 257 -9.70 -11.00 -7.20
C ARG A 257 -11.11 -11.56 -7.32
N LEU A 258 -12.10 -10.71 -7.59
CA LEU A 258 -13.49 -11.15 -7.84
C LEU A 258 -13.58 -12.08 -9.05
N ASP A 259 -12.88 -11.77 -10.15
CA ASP A 259 -12.80 -12.66 -11.33
C ASP A 259 -12.28 -14.05 -10.95
N TRP A 260 -11.24 -14.11 -10.11
CA TRP A 260 -10.68 -15.36 -9.62
C TRP A 260 -11.65 -16.12 -8.70
N VAL A 261 -12.29 -15.44 -7.75
CA VAL A 261 -13.27 -16.06 -6.84
C VAL A 261 -14.48 -16.59 -7.61
N MET A 262 -14.94 -15.90 -8.65
CA MET A 262 -16.02 -16.40 -9.51
C MET A 262 -15.61 -17.64 -10.31
N LEU A 263 -14.36 -17.70 -10.81
CA LEU A 263 -13.84 -18.90 -11.45
C LEU A 263 -13.82 -20.08 -10.46
N LEU A 264 -13.41 -19.81 -9.22
CA LEU A 264 -13.41 -20.80 -8.14
C LEU A 264 -14.83 -21.27 -7.81
N LEU A 265 -15.80 -20.35 -7.71
CA LEU A 265 -17.22 -20.65 -7.50
C LEU A 265 -17.76 -21.61 -8.58
N LYS A 266 -17.45 -21.36 -9.85
CA LYS A 266 -17.84 -22.25 -10.97
C LYS A 266 -17.26 -23.66 -10.82
N ARG A 267 -16.02 -23.79 -10.33
CA ARG A 267 -15.39 -25.09 -10.07
C ARG A 267 -16.06 -25.83 -8.92
N TYR A 268 -16.39 -25.13 -7.82
CA TYR A 268 -17.09 -25.72 -6.70
C TYR A 268 -18.53 -26.16 -7.06
N GLN A 269 -19.21 -25.39 -7.91
CA GLN A 269 -20.51 -25.78 -8.47
C GLN A 269 -20.40 -27.07 -9.29
N ALA A 270 -19.40 -27.18 -10.19
CA ALA A 270 -19.18 -28.39 -10.98
C ALA A 270 -18.83 -29.62 -10.12
N ALA A 271 -18.13 -29.41 -9.00
CA ALA A 271 -17.76 -30.46 -8.05
C ALA A 271 -18.83 -30.73 -6.98
N SER A 272 -20.02 -30.11 -7.06
CA SER A 272 -21.14 -30.29 -6.12
C SER A 272 -20.82 -29.96 -4.65
N HIS A 273 -19.90 -29.02 -4.39
CA HIS A 273 -19.58 -28.53 -3.04
C HIS A 273 -20.58 -27.47 -2.56
N THR A 274 -21.83 -27.87 -2.35
CA THR A 274 -22.99 -26.99 -2.08
C THR A 274 -22.75 -25.95 -0.97
N ASP A 275 -22.13 -26.34 0.14
CA ASP A 275 -21.88 -25.45 1.28
C ASP A 275 -20.84 -24.37 0.98
N GLN A 276 -19.81 -24.69 0.18
CA GLN A 276 -18.78 -23.74 -0.22
C GLN A 276 -19.31 -22.78 -1.29
N VAL A 277 -20.16 -23.28 -2.19
CA VAL A 277 -20.85 -22.46 -3.19
C VAL A 277 -21.69 -21.38 -2.51
N ALA A 278 -22.55 -21.75 -1.55
CA ALA A 278 -23.42 -20.80 -0.87
C ALA A 278 -22.64 -19.69 -0.15
N LYS A 279 -21.57 -20.04 0.57
CA LYS A 279 -20.73 -19.05 1.28
C LYS A 279 -20.01 -18.10 0.32
N LEU A 280 -19.44 -18.63 -0.76
CA LEU A 280 -18.71 -17.84 -1.75
C LEU A 280 -19.65 -16.95 -2.55
N GLU A 281 -20.83 -17.43 -2.92
CA GLU A 281 -21.84 -16.67 -3.65
C GLU A 281 -22.30 -15.44 -2.86
N VAL A 282 -22.64 -15.59 -1.58
CA VAL A 282 -23.01 -14.47 -0.70
C VAL A 282 -21.86 -13.45 -0.59
N GLY A 283 -20.62 -13.93 -0.43
CA GLY A 283 -19.44 -13.07 -0.37
C GLY A 283 -19.22 -12.27 -1.65
N VAL A 284 -19.32 -12.93 -2.81
CA VAL A 284 -19.19 -12.31 -4.13
C VAL A 284 -20.29 -11.28 -4.37
N CYS A 285 -21.56 -11.62 -4.08
CA CYS A 285 -22.69 -10.70 -4.23
C CYS A 285 -22.50 -9.44 -3.37
N ARG A 286 -22.07 -9.60 -2.11
CA ARG A 286 -21.81 -8.47 -1.22
C ARG A 286 -20.70 -7.57 -1.75
N GLN A 287 -19.58 -8.14 -2.18
CA GLN A 287 -18.46 -7.37 -2.72
C GLN A 287 -18.84 -6.67 -4.03
N LEU A 288 -19.57 -7.34 -4.92
CA LEU A 288 -20.08 -6.73 -6.15
C LEU A 288 -21.06 -5.59 -5.87
N GLY A 289 -21.91 -5.72 -4.87
CA GLY A 289 -22.78 -4.64 -4.41
C GLY A 289 -21.98 -3.38 -4.09
N TYR A 290 -20.92 -3.50 -3.29
CA TYR A 290 -20.03 -2.36 -3.00
C TYR A 290 -19.36 -1.80 -4.25
N VAL A 291 -18.83 -2.65 -5.13
CA VAL A 291 -18.16 -2.20 -6.36
C VAL A 291 -19.12 -1.42 -7.25
N VAL A 292 -20.36 -1.89 -7.41
CA VAL A 292 -21.39 -1.18 -8.18
C VAL A 292 -21.71 0.17 -7.56
N THR A 293 -21.91 0.23 -6.24
CA THR A 293 -22.20 1.50 -5.56
C THR A 293 -21.03 2.48 -5.67
N ILE A 294 -19.79 2.01 -5.50
CA ILE A 294 -18.58 2.83 -5.70
C ILE A 294 -18.55 3.44 -7.09
N PHE A 295 -18.77 2.63 -8.14
CA PHE A 295 -18.78 3.15 -9.50
C PHE A 295 -19.97 4.06 -9.79
N ALA A 296 -21.12 3.84 -9.15
CA ALA A 296 -22.26 4.72 -9.26
C ALA A 296 -21.92 6.13 -8.73
N GLU A 297 -21.32 6.22 -7.54
CA GLU A 297 -20.84 7.50 -6.96
C GLU A 297 -19.81 8.16 -7.90
N LEU A 298 -18.81 7.41 -8.38
CA LEU A 298 -17.80 7.95 -9.30
C LEU A 298 -18.37 8.41 -10.64
N SER A 299 -19.41 7.74 -11.15
CA SER A 299 -20.05 8.11 -12.43
C SER A 299 -20.84 9.41 -12.37
N GLN A 300 -21.20 9.86 -11.17
CA GLN A 300 -21.91 11.12 -10.92
C GLN A 300 -20.96 12.30 -10.65
N SER A 301 -19.65 12.04 -10.58
CA SER A 301 -18.60 13.03 -10.32
C SER A 301 -18.03 13.61 -11.61
N CYS A 302 -17.62 14.88 -11.59
CA CYS A 302 -16.91 15.50 -12.71
C CYS A 302 -15.44 15.04 -12.79
N LEU A 303 -15.21 13.86 -13.39
CA LEU A 303 -13.89 13.24 -13.45
C LEU A 303 -12.97 13.82 -14.54
N PRO A 304 -11.65 14.00 -14.28
CA PRO A 304 -10.68 14.33 -15.32
C PRO A 304 -10.64 13.29 -16.44
N ARG A 305 -10.42 13.73 -17.69
CA ARG A 305 -10.53 12.90 -18.90
C ARG A 305 -9.75 11.58 -18.85
N GLN A 306 -8.55 11.57 -18.28
CA GLN A 306 -7.73 10.36 -18.20
C GLN A 306 -8.30 9.36 -17.18
N LEU A 307 -8.79 9.87 -16.04
CA LEU A 307 -9.37 9.05 -14.98
C LEU A 307 -10.78 8.58 -15.33
N SER A 308 -11.55 9.35 -16.09
CA SER A 308 -12.84 8.91 -16.63
C SER A 308 -12.67 7.73 -17.61
N GLN A 309 -11.66 7.77 -18.48
CA GLN A 309 -11.34 6.63 -19.35
C GLN A 309 -10.91 5.38 -18.56
N PHE A 310 -10.18 5.55 -17.44
CA PHE A 310 -9.84 4.42 -16.59
C PHE A 310 -11.07 3.86 -15.88
N THR A 311 -11.93 4.74 -15.34
CA THR A 311 -13.20 4.38 -14.72
C THR A 311 -14.10 3.61 -15.69
N LEU A 312 -14.27 4.09 -16.93
CA LEU A 312 -15.05 3.40 -17.98
C LEU A 312 -14.48 2.00 -18.32
N ARG A 313 -13.16 1.85 -18.36
CA ARG A 313 -12.50 0.55 -18.58
C ARG A 313 -12.76 -0.43 -17.43
N LEU A 314 -12.79 0.05 -16.20
CA LEU A 314 -13.11 -0.80 -15.05
C LEU A 314 -14.61 -1.10 -14.97
N LEU A 315 -15.46 -0.12 -15.29
CA LEU A 315 -16.90 -0.27 -15.39
C LEU A 315 -17.30 -1.33 -16.42
N SER A 316 -16.72 -1.32 -17.62
CA SER A 316 -17.03 -2.32 -18.65
C SER A 316 -16.63 -3.73 -18.21
N ARG A 317 -15.52 -3.87 -17.47
CA ARG A 317 -15.11 -5.11 -16.86
C ARG A 317 -16.07 -5.54 -15.75
N SER A 318 -16.50 -4.62 -14.88
CA SER A 318 -17.50 -4.91 -13.84
C SER A 318 -18.88 -5.28 -14.42
N GLY A 319 -19.28 -4.70 -15.55
CA GLY A 319 -20.50 -5.04 -16.27
C GLY A 319 -20.46 -6.45 -16.87
N PHE A 320 -19.28 -6.91 -17.30
CA PHE A 320 -19.06 -8.31 -17.67
C PHE A 320 -19.20 -9.25 -16.46
N VAL A 321 -18.70 -8.83 -15.30
CA VAL A 321 -18.87 -9.55 -14.02
C VAL A 321 -20.32 -9.57 -13.54
N ALA A 322 -21.06 -8.46 -13.67
CA ALA A 322 -22.47 -8.35 -13.30
C ALA A 322 -23.38 -9.12 -14.26
N ASN A 323 -23.06 -9.16 -15.55
CA ASN A 323 -23.77 -10.01 -16.52
C ASN A 323 -23.59 -11.51 -16.21
N LEU A 324 -22.52 -11.90 -15.52
CA LEU A 324 -22.35 -13.26 -14.97
C LEU A 324 -23.20 -13.49 -13.70
N ALA A 325 -23.65 -12.46 -12.98
CA ALA A 325 -24.56 -12.59 -11.83
C ALA A 325 -26.00 -12.96 -12.22
N THR A 326 -26.34 -12.91 -13.52
CA THR A 326 -27.61 -13.45 -14.04
C THR A 326 -27.73 -14.98 -13.94
N TRP A 327 -26.67 -15.66 -13.44
CA TRP A 327 -26.51 -17.11 -13.39
C TRP A 327 -27.02 -17.81 -12.12
N SER A 328 -27.47 -17.10 -11.07
CA SER A 328 -28.01 -17.76 -9.87
C SER A 328 -29.51 -18.06 -10.04
N PRO A 329 -29.94 -19.34 -10.13
CA PRO A 329 -31.36 -19.69 -10.13
C PRO A 329 -32.00 -19.45 -8.76
N SER A 330 -31.20 -19.45 -7.68
CA SER A 330 -31.60 -19.22 -6.30
C SER A 330 -31.96 -17.77 -5.97
N LEU A 331 -31.62 -16.80 -6.83
CA LEU A 331 -32.08 -15.41 -6.71
C LEU A 331 -33.39 -15.15 -7.49
N ARG A 332 -33.96 -16.16 -8.16
CA ARG A 332 -35.26 -16.08 -8.87
C ARG A 332 -36.42 -16.73 -8.11
N SER A 333 -36.17 -17.32 -6.95
CA SER A 333 -37.17 -17.89 -6.04
C SER A 333 -37.34 -17.02 -4.81
#